data_AF-A0AAV8ZLX7-F1
#
_entry.id   AF-A0AAV8ZLX7-F1
#
_cell.length_a   1.000
_cell.length_b   1.000
_cell.length_c   1.000
_cell.angle_alpha   90.00
_cell.angle_beta   90.00
_cell.angle_gamma   90.00
#
_symmetry.space_group_name_H-M   'P 1'
#
loop_
_entity.id
_entity.type
_entity.pdbx_description
1 polymer ?
#
loop_
_entity_poly.entity_id
_entity_poly.type
_entity_poly.pdbx_seq_one_letter_code
_entity_poly.pdbx_strand_id
1 'polypeptide(L)'
;MERTSIKDVYSLCVAHPEPMADRLYAETKQYLIDHVARLLNKVQEEGEQNLVKNYFLYWSQYSVGSQYLHSLYLYLNQQHIRTQKLSDAEIIYGSSDSSSGELALEVWQSGMIAPLGQRLVKLLLEAIDQDRAQQSLSIPIEAVRGTILSFVEVQGYRKKGQLQLYQELFEEPFLNASGEHFKRDAARLLQEKDVSLYMEKVKAKIEEELFRARRFLHSSSLPKVSNRCETHMVAEHLQFLYSECMNMVQGERKKDLSNMYDLLKSVQNAMVVLVDTVLDHIKTQGLTAIGNLQGENIHINFVENLLAVYKKYKQLIQEVFKSDQNFMGALDKACNSVINHRPNQGRSPCRSPELLAKYCDTLLKKSSKGISESEVRNVLIS
;
A
#
# COMPACT_ATOMS: atom_id res chain seq x y z
N MET A 1 -26.86 -24.70 32.49
CA MET A 1 -27.88 -24.26 31.51
C MET A 1 -27.63 -24.77 30.09
N GLU A 2 -26.38 -24.86 29.61
CA GLU A 2 -26.07 -25.31 28.23
C GLU A 2 -26.58 -26.72 27.86
N ARG A 3 -26.52 -27.69 28.79
CA ARG A 3 -26.94 -29.08 28.52
C ARG A 3 -28.46 -29.26 28.32
N THR A 4 -29.27 -28.33 28.82
CA THR A 4 -30.73 -28.38 28.67
C THR A 4 -31.14 -27.82 27.31
N SER A 5 -30.59 -26.67 26.93
CA SER A 5 -30.90 -25.99 25.66
C SER A 5 -30.58 -26.82 24.41
N ILE A 6 -29.46 -27.56 24.38
CA ILE A 6 -29.12 -28.45 23.25
C ILE A 6 -30.10 -29.62 23.15
N LYS A 7 -30.54 -30.18 24.29
CA LYS A 7 -31.52 -31.27 24.34
C LYS A 7 -32.92 -30.80 23.92
N ASP A 8 -33.27 -29.58 24.27
CA ASP A 8 -34.56 -28.97 23.90
C ASP A 8 -34.60 -28.62 22.41
N VAL A 9 -33.51 -28.10 21.84
CA VAL A 9 -33.38 -27.91 20.39
C VAL A 9 -33.48 -29.26 19.68
N TYR A 10 -32.78 -30.30 20.18
CA TYR A 10 -32.85 -31.64 19.62
C TYR A 10 -34.28 -32.23 19.65
N SER A 11 -34.99 -32.12 20.78
CA SER A 11 -36.34 -32.68 20.93
C SER A 11 -37.37 -31.98 20.03
N LEU A 12 -37.22 -30.67 19.80
CA LEU A 12 -38.07 -29.90 18.88
C LEU A 12 -37.80 -30.24 17.40
N CYS A 13 -36.56 -30.57 17.05
CA CYS A 13 -36.20 -30.96 15.69
C CYS A 13 -36.64 -32.39 15.34
N VAL A 14 -36.72 -33.28 16.33
CA VAL A 14 -37.12 -34.69 16.17
C VAL A 14 -38.58 -34.93 16.59
N ALA A 15 -39.34 -33.86 16.85
CA ALA A 15 -40.75 -33.95 17.22
C ALA A 15 -41.61 -34.52 16.07
N HIS A 16 -42.55 -35.42 16.40
CA HIS A 16 -43.56 -35.95 15.48
C HIS A 16 -44.92 -35.31 15.75
N PRO A 17 -45.78 -35.02 14.74
CA PRO A 17 -45.76 -35.57 13.36
C PRO A 17 -44.96 -34.80 12.31
N GLU A 18 -44.64 -33.53 12.55
CA GLU A 18 -43.87 -32.68 11.63
C GLU A 18 -42.66 -32.04 12.33
N PRO A 19 -41.50 -31.93 11.67
CA PRO A 19 -40.33 -31.28 12.23
C PRO A 19 -40.60 -29.79 12.43
N MET A 20 -40.47 -29.29 13.67
CA MET A 20 -40.79 -27.90 14.03
C MET A 20 -39.64 -26.90 13.77
N ALA A 21 -38.60 -27.31 13.04
CA ALA A 21 -37.40 -26.50 12.86
C ALA A 21 -37.67 -25.18 12.12
N ASP A 22 -38.46 -25.19 11.05
CA ASP A 22 -38.74 -23.98 10.26
C ASP A 22 -39.47 -22.93 11.10
N ARG A 23 -40.39 -23.38 11.97
CA ARG A 23 -41.08 -22.53 12.94
C ARG A 23 -40.11 -22.00 13.99
N LEU A 24 -39.20 -22.82 14.49
CA LEU A 24 -38.16 -22.39 15.45
C LEU A 24 -37.24 -21.33 14.82
N TYR A 25 -36.87 -21.48 13.54
CA TYR A 25 -36.10 -20.47 12.80
C TYR A 25 -36.87 -19.16 12.64
N ALA A 26 -38.15 -19.22 12.26
CA ALA A 26 -39.00 -18.05 12.09
C ALA A 26 -39.18 -17.27 13.40
N GLU A 27 -39.47 -17.96 14.51
CA GLU A 27 -39.60 -17.33 15.84
C GLU A 27 -38.27 -16.76 16.32
N THR A 28 -37.15 -17.45 16.07
CA THR A 28 -35.80 -16.94 16.39
C THR A 28 -35.48 -15.70 15.58
N LYS A 29 -35.83 -15.67 14.29
CA LYS A 29 -35.70 -14.48 13.42
C LYS A 29 -36.46 -13.30 14.00
N GLN A 30 -37.74 -13.50 14.33
CA GLN A 30 -38.58 -12.44 14.87
C GLN A 30 -38.04 -11.92 16.20
N TYR A 31 -37.62 -12.82 17.09
CA TYR A 31 -36.99 -12.43 18.36
C TYR A 31 -35.73 -11.58 18.16
N LEU A 32 -34.87 -11.95 17.21
CA LEU A 32 -33.67 -11.18 16.88
C LEU A 32 -34.01 -9.80 16.33
N ILE A 33 -35.02 -9.69 15.44
CA ILE A 33 -35.49 -8.41 14.89
C ILE A 33 -36.01 -7.52 16.02
N ASP A 34 -36.88 -8.03 16.89
CA ASP A 34 -37.45 -7.27 18.00
C ASP A 34 -36.37 -6.86 19.01
N HIS A 35 -35.39 -7.73 19.26
CA HIS A 35 -34.26 -7.44 20.13
C HIS A 35 -33.40 -6.30 19.55
N VAL A 36 -33.05 -6.37 18.26
CA VAL A 36 -32.27 -5.34 17.59
C VAL A 36 -33.05 -4.01 17.54
N ALA A 37 -34.35 -4.02 17.27
CA ALA A 37 -35.18 -2.82 17.31
C ALA A 37 -35.18 -2.15 18.70
N ARG A 38 -35.24 -2.95 19.79
CA ARG A 38 -35.11 -2.43 21.16
C ARG A 38 -33.73 -1.83 21.42
N LEU A 39 -32.67 -2.44 20.91
CA LEU A 39 -31.30 -1.90 21.04
C LEU A 39 -31.13 -0.61 20.25
N LEU A 40 -31.71 -0.52 19.05
CA LEU A 40 -31.68 0.68 18.23
C LEU A 40 -32.26 1.88 18.97
N ASN A 41 -33.44 1.71 19.60
CA ASN A 41 -34.07 2.77 20.38
C ASN A 41 -33.17 3.25 21.54
N LYS A 42 -32.57 2.32 22.30
CA LYS A 42 -31.63 2.67 23.38
C LYS A 42 -30.42 3.45 22.87
N VAL A 43 -29.84 3.01 21.74
CA VAL A 43 -28.70 3.69 21.13
C VAL A 43 -29.06 5.10 20.65
N GLN A 44 -30.30 5.31 20.18
CA GLN A 44 -30.78 6.61 19.75
C GLN A 44 -31.12 7.56 20.90
N GLU A 45 -31.67 7.05 22.02
CA GLU A 45 -32.03 7.83 23.20
C GLU A 45 -30.82 8.47 23.91
N GLU A 46 -29.66 7.81 23.88
CA GLU A 46 -28.44 8.25 24.57
C GLU A 46 -27.62 9.33 23.82
N GLY A 47 -28.12 9.81 22.68
CA GLY A 47 -27.58 10.94 21.92
C GLY A 47 -26.36 10.65 21.04
N GLU A 48 -25.97 11.62 20.20
CA GLU A 48 -24.91 11.42 19.20
C GLU A 48 -23.51 11.23 19.79
N GLN A 49 -23.20 11.87 20.92
CA GLN A 49 -21.86 11.82 21.52
C GLN A 49 -21.46 10.41 21.99
N ASN A 50 -22.43 9.60 22.42
CA ASN A 50 -22.20 8.22 22.86
C ASN A 50 -22.51 7.19 21.77
N LEU A 51 -22.93 7.62 20.57
CA LEU A 51 -23.47 6.74 19.52
C LEU A 51 -22.50 5.61 19.16
N VAL A 52 -21.24 5.95 18.85
CA VAL A 52 -20.21 4.97 18.45
C VAL A 52 -19.85 4.03 19.62
N LYS A 53 -19.75 4.57 20.83
CA LYS A 53 -19.42 3.80 22.04
C LYS A 53 -20.52 2.77 22.35
N ASN A 54 -21.77 3.20 22.31
CA ASN A 54 -22.92 2.35 22.59
C ASN A 54 -23.14 1.32 21.49
N TYR A 55 -23.05 1.76 20.22
CA TYR A 55 -23.08 0.83 19.10
C TYR A 55 -22.02 -0.26 19.25
N PHE A 56 -20.77 0.10 19.55
CA PHE A 56 -19.69 -0.87 19.73
C PHE A 56 -19.95 -1.83 20.91
N LEU A 57 -20.43 -1.30 22.04
CA LEU A 57 -20.77 -2.12 23.20
C LEU A 57 -21.82 -3.19 22.85
N TYR A 58 -22.93 -2.76 22.21
CA TYR A 58 -23.99 -3.68 21.83
C TYR A 58 -23.56 -4.62 20.70
N TRP A 59 -22.77 -4.16 19.73
CA TRP A 59 -22.18 -5.02 18.71
C TRP A 59 -21.32 -6.11 19.33
N SER A 60 -20.42 -5.76 20.25
CA SER A 60 -19.52 -6.72 20.89
C SER A 60 -20.27 -7.81 21.66
N GLN A 61 -21.41 -7.47 22.28
CA GLN A 61 -22.26 -8.45 22.97
C GLN A 61 -23.06 -9.29 21.96
N TYR A 62 -23.62 -8.65 20.94
CA TYR A 62 -24.44 -9.29 19.93
C TYR A 62 -23.64 -10.26 19.05
N SER A 63 -22.42 -9.89 18.64
CA SER A 63 -21.56 -10.73 17.80
C SER A 63 -21.16 -12.03 18.51
N VAL A 64 -20.81 -11.93 19.80
CA VAL A 64 -20.54 -13.09 20.66
C VAL A 64 -21.81 -13.92 20.87
N GLY A 65 -22.95 -13.27 21.14
CA GLY A 65 -24.25 -13.93 21.24
C GLY A 65 -24.64 -14.70 19.97
N SER A 66 -24.36 -14.13 18.80
CA SER A 66 -24.56 -14.77 17.49
C SER A 66 -23.67 -16.00 17.32
N GLN A 67 -22.42 -15.98 17.77
CA GLN A 67 -21.54 -17.15 17.72
C GLN A 67 -22.04 -18.29 18.63
N TYR A 68 -22.54 -17.96 19.82
CA TYR A 68 -23.18 -18.95 20.69
C TYR A 68 -24.47 -19.50 20.09
N LEU A 69 -25.30 -18.64 19.48
CA LEU A 69 -26.50 -19.05 18.78
C LEU A 69 -26.18 -19.98 17.60
N HIS A 70 -25.17 -19.64 16.80
CA HIS A 70 -24.68 -20.50 15.73
C HIS A 70 -24.21 -21.87 16.25
N SER A 71 -23.47 -21.88 17.37
CA SER A 71 -22.98 -23.12 18.00
C SER A 71 -24.12 -23.99 18.53
N LEU A 72 -25.14 -23.38 19.14
CA LEU A 72 -26.33 -24.08 19.63
C LEU A 72 -27.12 -24.72 18.48
N TYR A 73 -27.24 -23.99 17.37
CA TYR A 73 -27.94 -24.43 16.18
C TYR A 73 -27.08 -25.29 15.26
N LEU A 74 -25.82 -25.58 15.59
CA LEU A 74 -24.91 -26.36 14.72
C LEU A 74 -25.51 -27.73 14.38
N TYR A 75 -26.11 -28.40 15.37
CA TYR A 75 -26.80 -29.68 15.16
C TYR A 75 -28.01 -29.54 14.22
N LEU A 76 -28.83 -28.52 14.44
CA LEU A 76 -30.02 -28.23 13.63
C LEU A 76 -29.62 -27.83 12.19
N ASN A 77 -28.62 -26.97 12.03
CA ASN A 77 -28.01 -26.59 10.75
C ASN A 77 -27.47 -27.82 10.00
N GLN A 78 -26.84 -28.79 10.68
CA GLN A 78 -26.31 -30.00 10.04
C GLN A 78 -27.39 -31.00 9.61
N GLN A 79 -28.53 -31.07 10.31
CA GLN A 79 -29.60 -32.02 10.03
C GLN A 79 -30.64 -31.46 9.04
N HIS A 80 -31.09 -30.20 9.21
CA HIS A 80 -32.09 -29.57 8.35
C HIS A 80 -31.54 -29.03 7.02
N ILE A 81 -30.42 -28.28 7.04
CA ILE A 81 -29.88 -27.67 5.80
C ILE A 81 -29.27 -28.75 4.88
N ARG A 82 -28.89 -29.90 5.44
CA ARG A 82 -28.34 -31.03 4.66
C ARG A 82 -29.43 -31.91 4.04
N THR A 83 -30.65 -31.92 4.59
CA THR A 83 -31.79 -32.63 4.00
C THR A 83 -32.47 -31.85 2.87
N GLN A 84 -32.36 -30.51 2.85
CA GLN A 84 -32.83 -29.67 1.72
C GLN A 84 -31.85 -29.60 0.54
N LYS A 85 -30.57 -29.97 0.73
CA LYS A 85 -29.60 -30.03 -0.38
C LYS A 85 -29.77 -31.29 -1.21
N LEU A 86 -30.54 -31.19 -2.30
CA LEU A 86 -30.30 -31.85 -3.58
C LEU A 86 -31.24 -31.25 -4.65
N SER A 87 -30.93 -30.03 -5.10
CA SER A 87 -31.33 -29.54 -6.41
C SER A 87 -30.17 -28.76 -7.03
N ASP A 88 -29.66 -29.23 -8.17
CA ASP A 88 -28.56 -28.62 -8.91
C ASP A 88 -28.86 -27.17 -9.36
N ALA A 89 -30.14 -26.75 -9.31
CA ALA A 89 -30.57 -25.40 -9.67
C ALA A 89 -30.18 -24.31 -8.64
N GLU A 90 -30.10 -24.65 -7.35
CA GLU A 90 -29.80 -23.69 -6.26
C GLU A 90 -28.31 -23.38 -6.13
N ILE A 91 -27.45 -24.25 -6.67
CA ILE A 91 -26.00 -24.00 -6.78
C ILE A 91 -25.73 -22.91 -7.84
N ILE A 92 -26.60 -22.78 -8.84
CA ILE A 92 -26.47 -21.85 -9.96
C ILE A 92 -27.13 -20.50 -9.64
N TYR A 93 -28.29 -20.50 -8.98
CA TYR A 93 -28.99 -19.30 -8.52
C TYR A 93 -29.07 -19.32 -6.99
N GLY A 94 -28.12 -18.65 -6.33
CA GLY A 94 -28.00 -18.64 -4.87
C GLY A 94 -29.24 -18.07 -4.16
N SER A 95 -30.14 -18.95 -3.74
CA SER A 95 -31.24 -18.66 -2.81
C SER A 95 -30.96 -19.40 -1.49
N SER A 96 -30.54 -18.69 -0.43
CA SER A 96 -31.32 -18.18 0.73
C SER A 96 -31.78 -19.15 1.82
N ASP A 97 -31.11 -20.29 2.03
CA ASP A 97 -31.13 -20.94 3.36
C ASP A 97 -29.87 -20.59 4.15
N SER A 98 -29.93 -19.40 4.75
CA SER A 98 -28.87 -18.86 5.60
C SER A 98 -28.86 -19.55 6.96
N SER A 99 -27.70 -20.04 7.39
CA SER A 99 -27.55 -20.61 8.72
C SER A 99 -27.95 -19.61 9.81
N SER A 100 -28.35 -20.07 11.01
CA SER A 100 -28.79 -19.17 12.11
C SER A 100 -27.80 -18.04 12.46
N GLY A 101 -26.50 -18.27 12.28
CA GLY A 101 -25.46 -17.25 12.48
C GLY A 101 -25.42 -16.19 11.36
N GLU A 102 -25.75 -16.57 10.13
CA GLU A 102 -25.90 -15.64 9.01
C GLU A 102 -27.11 -14.73 9.20
N LEU A 103 -28.21 -15.30 9.69
CA LEU A 103 -29.45 -14.57 9.96
C LEU A 103 -29.25 -13.47 11.00
N ALA A 104 -28.55 -13.76 12.10
CA ALA A 104 -28.28 -12.76 13.14
C ALA A 104 -27.46 -11.58 12.58
N LEU A 105 -26.45 -11.86 11.76
CA LEU A 105 -25.65 -10.80 11.14
C LEU A 105 -26.47 -9.98 10.12
N GLU A 106 -27.36 -10.62 9.35
CA GLU A 106 -28.27 -9.92 8.44
C GLU A 106 -29.26 -9.00 9.17
N VAL A 107 -29.83 -9.48 10.29
CA VAL A 107 -30.73 -8.67 11.15
C VAL A 107 -29.97 -7.49 11.74
N TRP A 108 -28.71 -7.66 12.17
CA TRP A 108 -27.89 -6.54 12.63
C TRP A 108 -27.57 -5.54 11.51
N GLN A 109 -27.23 -6.03 10.32
CA GLN A 109 -26.95 -5.16 9.17
C GLN A 109 -28.15 -4.29 8.82
N SER A 110 -29.34 -4.89 8.73
CA SER A 110 -30.58 -4.18 8.36
C SER A 110 -31.14 -3.32 9.49
N GLY A 111 -31.05 -3.79 10.74
CA GLY A 111 -31.66 -3.13 11.90
C GLY A 111 -30.78 -2.09 12.59
N MET A 112 -29.45 -2.23 12.55
CA MET A 112 -28.52 -1.28 13.19
C MET A 112 -27.68 -0.50 12.19
N ILE A 113 -27.01 -1.21 11.26
CA ILE A 113 -26.04 -0.56 10.36
C ILE A 113 -26.75 0.30 9.31
N ALA A 114 -27.83 -0.19 8.70
CA ALA A 114 -28.56 0.59 7.70
C ALA A 114 -29.11 1.94 8.24
N PRO A 115 -29.78 2.02 9.40
CA PRO A 115 -30.29 3.29 9.92
C PRO A 115 -29.20 4.20 10.53
N LEU A 116 -28.15 3.64 11.13
CA LEU A 116 -27.12 4.43 11.84
C LEU A 116 -25.86 4.68 11.01
N GLY A 117 -25.66 3.95 9.91
CA GLY A 117 -24.40 3.84 9.19
C GLY A 117 -23.80 5.18 8.79
N GLN A 118 -24.57 6.06 8.17
CA GLN A 118 -24.08 7.38 7.75
C GLN A 118 -23.63 8.26 8.94
N ARG A 119 -24.39 8.24 10.04
CA ARG A 119 -24.05 8.97 11.26
C ARG A 119 -22.82 8.39 11.95
N LEU A 120 -22.72 7.06 12.02
CA LEU A 120 -21.53 6.38 12.53
C LEU A 120 -20.31 6.76 11.71
N VAL A 121 -20.36 6.65 10.38
CA VAL A 121 -19.25 7.00 9.49
C VAL A 121 -18.81 8.44 9.70
N LYS A 122 -19.73 9.39 9.77
CA LYS A 122 -19.40 10.80 10.07
C LYS A 122 -18.59 10.94 11.37
N LEU A 123 -19.07 10.38 12.48
CA LEU A 123 -18.39 10.46 13.78
C LEU A 123 -17.04 9.72 13.77
N LEU A 124 -16.94 8.59 13.06
CA LEU A 124 -15.69 7.84 12.92
C LEU A 124 -14.64 8.65 12.13
N LEU A 125 -15.04 9.34 11.07
CA LEU A 125 -14.15 10.22 10.30
C LEU A 125 -13.69 11.42 11.15
N GLU A 126 -14.60 12.05 11.91
CA GLU A 126 -14.26 13.12 12.85
C GLU A 126 -13.26 12.65 13.93
N ALA A 127 -13.44 11.45 14.47
CA ALA A 127 -12.51 10.87 15.44
C ALA A 127 -11.11 10.62 14.83
N ILE A 128 -11.07 10.16 13.57
CA ILE A 128 -9.79 9.98 12.86
C ILE A 128 -9.13 11.33 12.57
N ASP A 129 -9.90 12.38 12.24
CA ASP A 129 -9.36 13.73 12.05
C ASP A 129 -8.84 14.34 13.36
N GLN A 130 -9.47 14.06 14.50
CA GLN A 130 -8.93 14.40 15.83
C GLN A 130 -7.58 13.71 16.08
N ASP A 131 -7.45 12.42 15.74
CA ASP A 131 -6.19 11.69 15.85
C ASP A 131 -5.10 12.24 14.90
N ARG A 132 -5.48 12.67 13.68
CA ARG A 132 -4.56 13.38 12.77
C ARG A 132 -4.08 14.71 13.34
N ALA A 133 -4.95 15.43 14.03
CA ALA A 133 -4.63 16.69 14.70
C ALA A 133 -3.86 16.49 16.02
N GLN A 134 -3.52 15.25 16.39
CA GLN A 134 -2.90 14.88 17.67
C GLN A 134 -3.71 15.35 18.89
N GLN A 135 -5.02 15.48 18.73
CA GLN A 135 -5.95 15.85 19.80
C GLN A 135 -6.40 14.60 20.56
N SER A 136 -6.81 14.77 21.82
CA SER A 136 -7.43 13.68 22.57
C SER A 136 -8.72 13.26 21.88
N LEU A 137 -8.81 11.97 21.55
CA LEU A 137 -10.01 11.40 20.95
C LEU A 137 -11.20 11.54 21.89
N SER A 138 -12.28 12.09 21.37
CA SER A 138 -13.58 12.14 22.05
C SER A 138 -14.18 10.74 22.27
N ILE A 139 -13.84 9.78 21.41
CA ILE A 139 -14.34 8.41 21.41
C ILE A 139 -13.18 7.43 21.69
N PRO A 140 -13.35 6.41 22.56
CA PRO A 140 -12.31 5.41 22.79
C PRO A 140 -11.86 4.72 21.50
N ILE A 141 -10.54 4.52 21.36
CA ILE A 141 -9.89 3.92 20.17
C ILE A 141 -10.53 2.57 19.80
N GLU A 142 -10.77 1.73 20.81
CA GLU A 142 -11.37 0.40 20.60
C GLU A 142 -12.80 0.49 20.08
N ALA A 143 -13.55 1.52 20.48
CA ALA A 143 -14.90 1.72 19.96
C ALA A 143 -14.87 2.17 18.50
N VAL A 144 -13.94 3.05 18.13
CA VAL A 144 -13.74 3.47 16.73
C VAL A 144 -13.34 2.27 15.88
N ARG A 145 -12.26 1.57 16.26
CA ARG A 145 -11.75 0.40 15.53
C ARG A 145 -12.79 -0.71 15.44
N GLY A 146 -13.40 -1.07 16.57
CA GLY A 146 -14.38 -2.15 16.62
C GLY A 146 -15.65 -1.85 15.82
N THR A 147 -16.10 -0.59 15.79
CA THR A 147 -17.21 -0.18 14.91
C THR A 147 -16.84 -0.33 13.43
N ILE A 148 -15.64 0.11 13.03
CA ILE A 148 -15.16 -0.03 11.65
C ILE A 148 -15.08 -1.52 11.25
N LEU A 149 -14.50 -2.36 12.11
CA LEU A 149 -14.37 -3.79 11.85
C LEU A 149 -15.73 -4.52 11.86
N SER A 150 -16.74 -4.00 12.58
CA SER A 150 -18.10 -4.56 12.53
C SER A 150 -18.69 -4.57 11.12
N PHE A 151 -18.34 -3.57 10.27
CA PHE A 151 -18.81 -3.51 8.88
C PHE A 151 -18.21 -4.61 7.99
N VAL A 152 -17.07 -5.19 8.41
CA VAL A 152 -16.44 -6.35 7.78
C VAL A 152 -17.04 -7.63 8.35
N GLU A 153 -17.06 -7.76 9.67
CA GLU A 153 -17.50 -8.96 10.38
C GLU A 153 -18.95 -9.32 10.06
N VAL A 154 -19.84 -8.32 9.93
CA VAL A 154 -21.25 -8.55 9.59
C VAL A 154 -21.46 -9.20 8.22
N GLN A 155 -20.51 -9.06 7.30
CA GLN A 155 -20.55 -9.73 5.99
C GLN A 155 -19.59 -10.94 5.90
N GLY A 156 -18.95 -11.32 7.00
CA GLY A 156 -17.95 -12.40 7.03
C GLY A 156 -18.50 -13.77 6.59
N TYR A 157 -19.81 -13.97 6.69
CA TYR A 157 -20.46 -15.19 6.22
C TYR A 157 -20.59 -15.31 4.70
N ARG A 158 -20.51 -14.19 3.96
CA ARG A 158 -20.67 -14.21 2.50
C ARG A 158 -19.47 -14.87 1.84
N LYS A 159 -19.68 -15.73 0.84
CA LYS A 159 -18.56 -16.33 0.07
C LYS A 159 -17.90 -15.34 -0.90
N LYS A 160 -18.65 -14.33 -1.36
CA LYS A 160 -18.19 -13.25 -2.24
C LYS A 160 -18.64 -11.92 -1.64
N GLY A 161 -17.81 -10.88 -1.74
CA GLY A 161 -18.16 -9.54 -1.27
C GLY A 161 -18.17 -9.37 0.25
N GLN A 162 -17.31 -10.08 0.99
CA GLN A 162 -17.18 -9.96 2.46
C GLN A 162 -16.80 -8.56 2.95
N LEU A 163 -16.21 -7.75 2.07
CA LEU A 163 -15.77 -6.39 2.38
C LEU A 163 -16.68 -5.33 1.75
N GLN A 164 -17.75 -5.70 1.04
CA GLN A 164 -18.50 -4.75 0.22
C GLN A 164 -19.12 -3.63 1.04
N LEU A 165 -19.78 -3.96 2.15
CA LEU A 165 -20.37 -2.99 3.06
C LEU A 165 -19.30 -2.08 3.67
N TYR A 166 -18.19 -2.66 4.12
CA TYR A 166 -17.05 -1.87 4.62
C TYR A 166 -16.51 -0.90 3.56
N GLN A 167 -16.37 -1.37 2.32
CA GLN A 167 -15.83 -0.61 1.20
C GLN A 167 -16.74 0.58 0.84
N GLU A 168 -18.03 0.31 0.64
CA GLU A 168 -19.02 1.31 0.22
C GLU A 168 -19.39 2.28 1.36
N LEU A 169 -19.60 1.76 2.58
CA LEU A 169 -20.10 2.58 3.69
C LEU A 169 -19.00 3.40 4.34
N PHE A 170 -17.77 2.87 4.45
CA PHE A 170 -16.71 3.50 5.23
C PHE A 170 -15.41 3.75 4.45
N GLU A 171 -14.85 2.74 3.77
CA GLU A 171 -13.51 2.84 3.16
C GLU A 171 -13.46 3.94 2.09
N GLU A 172 -14.46 4.01 1.21
CA GLU A 172 -14.52 5.03 0.16
C GLU A 172 -14.68 6.46 0.73
N PRO A 173 -15.66 6.74 1.63
CA PRO A 173 -15.73 8.02 2.33
C PRO A 173 -14.45 8.39 3.06
N PHE A 174 -13.81 7.43 3.74
CA PHE A 174 -12.53 7.62 4.40
C PHE A 174 -11.43 8.00 3.41
N LEU A 175 -11.28 7.27 2.30
CA LEU A 175 -10.26 7.54 1.28
C LEU A 175 -10.47 8.92 0.64
N ASN A 176 -11.72 9.33 0.43
CA ASN A 176 -12.05 10.65 -0.10
C ASN A 176 -11.69 11.77 0.89
N ALA A 177 -12.09 11.65 2.16
CA ALA A 177 -11.74 12.61 3.21
C ALA A 177 -10.22 12.71 3.41
N SER A 178 -9.53 11.56 3.39
CA SER A 178 -8.07 11.48 3.48
C SER A 178 -7.39 12.13 2.27
N GLY A 179 -7.92 11.92 1.06
CA GLY A 179 -7.45 12.56 -0.16
C GLY A 179 -7.50 14.09 -0.08
N GLU A 180 -8.63 14.64 0.37
CA GLU A 180 -8.77 16.09 0.59
C GLU A 180 -7.86 16.61 1.71
N HIS A 181 -7.57 15.79 2.72
CA HIS A 181 -6.53 16.11 3.72
C HIS A 181 -5.13 16.17 3.09
N PHE A 182 -4.76 15.18 2.28
CA PHE A 182 -3.46 15.16 1.60
C PHE A 182 -3.28 16.32 0.64
N LYS A 183 -4.31 16.69 -0.14
CA LYS A 183 -4.27 17.85 -1.03
C LYS A 183 -4.01 19.15 -0.26
N ARG A 184 -4.69 19.35 0.87
CA ARG A 184 -4.50 20.54 1.73
C ARG A 184 -3.10 20.59 2.32
N ASP A 185 -2.59 19.46 2.81
CA ASP A 185 -1.24 19.38 3.36
C ASP A 185 -0.19 19.58 2.25
N ALA A 186 -0.33 18.95 1.09
CA ALA A 186 0.55 19.14 -0.06
C ALA A 186 0.60 20.61 -0.49
N ALA A 187 -0.55 21.26 -0.65
CA ALA A 187 -0.63 22.67 -0.99
C ALA A 187 0.08 23.57 0.04
N ARG A 188 -0.01 23.26 1.34
CA ARG A 188 0.71 23.98 2.41
C ARG A 188 2.21 23.79 2.28
N LEU A 189 2.67 22.56 2.08
CA LEU A 189 4.10 22.24 1.98
C LEU A 189 4.74 22.84 0.73
N LEU A 190 4.01 22.88 -0.39
CA LEU A 190 4.49 23.50 -1.64
C LEU A 190 4.77 25.01 -1.49
N GLN A 191 4.12 25.70 -0.53
CA GLN A 191 4.38 27.13 -0.28
C GLN A 191 5.79 27.38 0.27
N GLU A 192 6.41 26.39 0.91
CA GLU A 192 7.78 26.49 1.42
C GLU A 192 8.82 26.50 0.28
N LYS A 193 8.43 26.07 -0.93
CA LYS A 193 9.27 26.04 -2.15
C LYS A 193 10.59 25.28 -2.03
N ASP A 194 10.69 24.39 -1.04
CA ASP A 194 11.85 23.50 -0.85
C ASP A 194 11.44 22.07 -1.21
N VAL A 195 11.99 21.57 -2.32
CA VAL A 195 11.70 20.21 -2.81
C VAL A 195 12.25 19.14 -1.87
N SER A 196 13.43 19.35 -1.29
CA SER A 196 14.06 18.36 -0.40
C SER A 196 13.24 18.21 0.88
N LEU A 197 12.86 19.32 1.49
CA LEU A 197 11.99 19.33 2.68
C LEU A 197 10.61 18.77 2.38
N TYR A 198 10.05 19.09 1.21
CA TYR A 198 8.77 18.55 0.75
C TYR A 198 8.80 17.02 0.69
N MET A 199 9.81 16.42 0.04
CA MET A 199 9.93 14.96 -0.06
C MET A 199 10.07 14.28 1.30
N GLU A 200 10.86 14.85 2.22
CA GLU A 200 11.00 14.31 3.58
C GLU A 200 9.67 14.32 4.34
N LYS A 201 8.95 15.43 4.29
CA LYS A 201 7.64 15.56 4.93
C LYS A 201 6.60 14.64 4.31
N VAL A 202 6.60 14.45 2.98
CA VAL A 202 5.70 13.51 2.31
C VAL A 202 5.99 12.07 2.74
N LYS A 203 7.26 11.64 2.79
CA LYS A 203 7.63 10.29 3.27
C LYS A 203 7.16 10.06 4.70
N ALA A 204 7.44 11.01 5.60
CA ALA A 204 6.97 10.94 6.99
C ALA A 204 5.44 10.86 7.06
N LYS A 205 4.73 11.65 6.26
CA LYS A 205 3.26 11.66 6.22
C LYS A 205 2.67 10.33 5.76
N ILE A 206 3.27 9.69 4.75
CA ILE A 206 2.86 8.36 4.27
C ILE A 206 3.01 7.34 5.41
N GLU A 207 4.14 7.34 6.12
CA GLU A 207 4.39 6.42 7.23
C GLU A 207 3.42 6.63 8.40
N GLU A 208 3.20 7.88 8.82
CA GLU A 208 2.24 8.26 9.86
C GLU A 208 0.83 7.80 9.50
N GLU A 209 0.42 8.00 8.25
CA GLU A 209 -0.92 7.64 7.81
C GLU A 209 -1.09 6.13 7.67
N LEU A 210 -0.06 5.40 7.24
CA LEU A 210 -0.08 3.94 7.24
C LEU A 210 -0.12 3.37 8.66
N PHE A 211 0.59 3.98 9.61
CA PHE A 211 0.50 3.61 11.02
C PHE A 211 -0.93 3.83 11.56
N ARG A 212 -1.52 4.99 11.26
CA ARG A 212 -2.92 5.30 11.60
C ARG A 212 -3.90 4.33 10.97
N ALA A 213 -3.73 4.01 9.68
CA ALA A 213 -4.56 3.06 8.98
C ALA A 213 -4.47 1.65 9.60
N ARG A 214 -3.29 1.18 10.01
CA ARG A 214 -3.13 -0.10 10.72
C ARG A 214 -3.83 -0.14 12.08
N ARG A 215 -3.97 1.01 12.74
CA ARG A 215 -4.61 1.13 14.05
C ARG A 215 -6.12 1.05 13.97
N PHE A 216 -6.74 1.61 12.91
CA PHE A 216 -8.20 1.73 12.81
C PHE A 216 -8.85 0.85 11.73
N LEU A 217 -8.16 0.56 10.63
CA LEU A 217 -8.75 0.03 9.41
C LEU A 217 -8.46 -1.46 9.22
N HIS A 218 -9.20 -2.06 8.29
CA HIS A 218 -8.90 -3.39 7.77
C HIS A 218 -7.63 -3.36 6.90
N SER A 219 -6.88 -4.47 6.89
CA SER A 219 -5.58 -4.57 6.19
C SER A 219 -5.68 -4.36 4.67
N SER A 220 -6.84 -4.66 4.07
CA SER A 220 -7.11 -4.42 2.65
C SER A 220 -7.04 -2.96 2.24
N SER A 221 -7.22 -2.04 3.19
CA SER A 221 -7.27 -0.60 2.94
C SER A 221 -5.87 0.00 2.86
N LEU A 222 -4.87 -0.59 3.53
CA LEU A 222 -3.50 -0.09 3.61
C LEU A 222 -2.89 0.27 2.24
N PRO A 223 -2.90 -0.61 1.22
CA PRO A 223 -2.36 -0.24 -0.10
C PRO A 223 -3.15 0.90 -0.76
N LYS A 224 -4.47 0.99 -0.53
CA LYS A 224 -5.32 2.06 -1.08
C LYS A 224 -5.04 3.40 -0.42
N VAL A 225 -4.79 3.42 0.89
CA VAL A 225 -4.38 4.64 1.63
C VAL A 225 -3.03 5.14 1.13
N SER A 226 -2.04 4.25 1.00
CA SER A 226 -0.72 4.58 0.44
C SER A 226 -0.86 5.20 -0.94
N ASN A 227 -1.59 4.52 -1.84
CA ASN A 227 -1.77 4.98 -3.21
C ASN A 227 -2.51 6.33 -3.29
N ARG A 228 -3.51 6.57 -2.43
CA ARG A 228 -4.22 7.85 -2.36
C ARG A 228 -3.30 8.98 -1.91
N CYS A 229 -2.44 8.72 -0.94
CA CYS A 229 -1.44 9.68 -0.46
C CYS A 229 -0.40 9.99 -1.54
N GLU A 230 0.17 8.96 -2.18
CA GLU A 230 1.13 9.11 -3.28
C GLU A 230 0.53 9.85 -4.48
N THR A 231 -0.74 9.58 -4.82
CA THR A 231 -1.43 10.27 -5.91
C THR A 231 -1.50 11.78 -5.66
N HIS A 232 -2.04 12.20 -4.51
CA HIS A 232 -2.26 13.62 -4.23
C HIS A 232 -1.00 14.36 -3.78
N MET A 233 -0.03 13.71 -3.14
CA MET A 233 1.19 14.37 -2.67
C MET A 233 2.38 14.22 -3.62
N VAL A 234 2.40 13.24 -4.52
CA VAL A 234 3.52 13.00 -5.44
C VAL A 234 3.09 13.15 -6.89
N ALA A 235 2.12 12.35 -7.35
CA ALA A 235 1.76 12.27 -8.77
C ALA A 235 1.19 13.60 -9.31
N GLU A 236 0.36 14.30 -8.55
CA GLU A 236 -0.20 15.61 -8.93
C GLU A 236 0.85 16.75 -8.92
N HIS A 237 2.03 16.51 -8.35
CA HIS A 237 3.06 17.52 -8.13
C HIS A 237 4.43 17.15 -8.72
N LEU A 238 4.46 16.23 -9.68
CA LEU A 238 5.71 15.76 -10.32
C LEU A 238 6.55 16.89 -10.91
N GLN A 239 5.93 17.91 -11.51
CA GLN A 239 6.66 19.04 -12.10
C GLN A 239 7.49 19.82 -11.08
N PHE A 240 6.96 19.96 -9.86
CA PHE A 240 7.69 20.59 -8.75
C PHE A 240 8.85 19.72 -8.27
N LEU A 241 8.68 18.39 -8.24
CA LEU A 241 9.77 17.48 -7.91
C LEU A 241 10.87 17.51 -8.99
N TYR A 242 10.47 17.54 -10.26
CA TYR A 242 11.40 17.57 -11.40
C TYR A 242 12.20 18.86 -11.50
N SER A 243 11.69 20.00 -11.01
CA SER A 243 12.41 21.27 -11.11
C SER A 243 13.75 21.26 -10.37
N GLU A 244 13.90 20.42 -9.34
CA GLU A 244 15.14 20.31 -8.55
C GLU A 244 15.94 19.04 -8.88
N CYS A 245 15.42 18.15 -9.74
CA CYS A 245 16.06 16.90 -10.13
C CYS A 245 17.47 17.12 -10.71
N MET A 246 17.62 18.06 -11.63
CA MET A 246 18.92 18.38 -12.24
C MET A 246 19.93 18.86 -11.20
N ASN A 247 19.51 19.75 -10.30
CA ASN A 247 20.37 20.28 -9.23
C ASN A 247 20.79 19.19 -8.24
N MET A 248 19.87 18.29 -7.87
CA MET A 248 20.17 17.14 -6.99
C MET A 248 21.19 16.19 -7.61
N VAL A 249 21.04 15.88 -8.90
CA VAL A 249 21.95 14.99 -9.62
C VAL A 249 23.32 15.64 -9.77
N GLN A 250 23.38 16.91 -10.19
CA GLN A 250 24.65 17.64 -10.35
C GLN A 250 25.39 17.86 -9.03
N GLY A 251 24.67 18.16 -7.96
CA GLY A 251 25.22 18.28 -6.62
C GLY A 251 25.46 16.95 -5.91
N GLU A 252 25.16 15.81 -6.57
CA GLU A 252 25.28 14.46 -6.02
C GLU A 252 24.63 14.31 -4.63
N ARG A 253 23.47 14.96 -4.42
CA ARG A 253 22.76 15.01 -3.14
C ARG A 253 22.11 13.66 -2.82
N LYS A 254 22.90 12.71 -2.31
CA LYS A 254 22.51 11.30 -2.11
C LYS A 254 21.20 11.11 -1.35
N LYS A 255 21.00 11.85 -0.25
CA LYS A 255 19.78 11.76 0.59
C LYS A 255 18.53 12.13 -0.21
N ASP A 256 18.60 13.26 -0.91
CA ASP A 256 17.48 13.79 -1.69
C ASP A 256 17.15 12.90 -2.88
N LEU A 257 18.18 12.40 -3.58
CA LEU A 257 18.01 11.46 -4.68
C LEU A 257 17.37 10.14 -4.22
N SER A 258 17.72 9.67 -3.02
CA SER A 258 17.12 8.45 -2.44
C SER A 258 15.65 8.68 -2.07
N ASN A 259 15.34 9.84 -1.48
CA ASN A 259 13.95 10.23 -1.21
C ASN A 259 13.14 10.37 -2.50
N MET A 260 13.70 11.00 -3.53
CA MET A 260 13.06 11.14 -4.83
C MET A 260 12.81 9.78 -5.49
N TYR A 261 13.80 8.87 -5.46
CA TYR A 261 13.64 7.51 -5.97
C TYR A 261 12.52 6.75 -5.27
N ASP A 262 12.49 6.78 -3.94
CA ASP A 262 11.46 6.07 -3.16
C ASP A 262 10.05 6.58 -3.48
N LEU A 263 9.87 7.89 -3.65
CA LEU A 263 8.58 8.51 -3.99
C LEU A 263 8.15 8.26 -5.43
N LEU A 264 9.09 8.31 -6.39
CA LEU A 264 8.76 8.14 -7.82
C LEU A 264 8.54 6.67 -8.20
N LYS A 265 9.09 5.72 -7.44
CA LYS A 265 8.95 4.28 -7.72
C LYS A 265 7.50 3.78 -7.67
N SER A 266 6.67 4.36 -6.80
CA SER A 266 5.27 3.98 -6.66
C SER A 266 4.34 4.67 -7.66
N VAL A 267 4.83 5.67 -8.38
CA VAL A 267 4.05 6.42 -9.39
C VAL A 267 4.41 5.94 -10.80
N GLN A 268 3.39 5.53 -11.55
CA GLN A 268 3.57 5.02 -12.91
C GLN A 268 4.25 6.07 -13.81
N ASN A 269 5.28 5.64 -14.55
CA ASN A 269 6.06 6.46 -15.50
C ASN A 269 6.80 7.67 -14.88
N ALA A 270 6.80 7.83 -13.56
CA ALA A 270 7.40 9.00 -12.94
C ALA A 270 8.94 8.95 -12.88
N MET A 271 9.52 7.76 -13.07
CA MET A 271 10.96 7.52 -12.97
C MET A 271 11.77 7.94 -14.20
N VAL A 272 11.12 8.07 -15.36
CA VAL A 272 11.79 8.31 -16.65
C VAL A 272 12.66 9.56 -16.61
N VAL A 273 12.13 10.67 -16.07
CA VAL A 273 12.84 11.94 -15.98
C VAL A 273 14.10 11.85 -15.12
N LEU A 274 14.02 11.16 -13.97
CA LEU A 274 15.18 11.01 -13.09
C LEU A 274 16.25 10.13 -13.74
N VAL A 275 15.85 9.03 -14.40
CA VAL A 275 16.77 8.13 -15.10
C VAL A 275 17.49 8.87 -16.23
N ASP A 276 16.77 9.64 -17.05
CA ASP A 276 17.35 10.41 -18.15
C ASP A 276 18.27 11.53 -17.64
N THR A 277 17.91 12.20 -16.54
CA THR A 277 18.75 13.23 -15.91
C THR A 277 20.07 12.63 -15.39
N VAL A 278 20.00 11.46 -14.74
CA VAL A 278 21.20 10.74 -14.27
C VAL A 278 22.06 10.29 -15.45
N LEU A 279 21.45 9.76 -16.51
CA LEU A 279 22.16 9.36 -17.74
C LEU A 279 22.95 10.53 -18.32
N ASP A 280 22.30 11.69 -18.52
CA ASP A 280 22.92 12.86 -19.13
C ASP A 280 24.04 13.44 -18.24
N HIS A 281 23.85 13.43 -16.93
CA HIS A 281 24.88 13.83 -15.98
C HIS A 281 26.11 12.92 -16.05
N ILE A 282 25.93 11.59 -16.00
CA ILE A 282 27.04 10.63 -16.10
C ILE A 282 27.77 10.80 -17.43
N LYS A 283 27.03 10.99 -18.53
CA LYS A 283 27.61 11.23 -19.84
C LYS A 283 28.45 12.52 -19.85
N THR A 284 27.94 13.62 -19.32
CA THR A 284 28.64 14.91 -19.24
C THR A 284 29.92 14.81 -18.40
N GLN A 285 29.85 14.13 -17.27
CA GLN A 285 31.00 13.89 -16.39
C GLN A 285 32.04 12.99 -17.06
N GLY A 286 31.61 11.93 -17.74
CA GLY A 286 32.48 11.07 -18.54
C GLY A 286 33.21 11.83 -19.65
N LEU A 287 32.49 12.66 -20.42
CA LEU A 287 33.07 13.50 -21.48
C LEU A 287 34.08 14.51 -20.92
N THR A 288 33.78 15.13 -19.77
CA THR A 288 34.68 16.08 -19.10
C THR A 288 35.96 15.38 -18.64
N ALA A 289 35.85 14.15 -18.10
CA ALA A 289 36.97 13.37 -17.60
C ALA A 289 37.94 12.93 -18.72
N ILE A 290 37.47 12.78 -19.96
CA ILE A 290 38.30 12.37 -21.12
C ILE A 290 38.66 13.53 -22.07
N GLY A 291 37.97 14.68 -21.97
CA GLY A 291 38.05 15.75 -22.97
C GLY A 291 39.39 16.48 -23.02
N ASN A 292 40.11 16.59 -21.90
CA ASN A 292 41.34 17.38 -21.78
C ASN A 292 42.62 16.53 -21.76
N LEU A 293 42.56 15.28 -22.22
CA LEU A 293 43.71 14.38 -22.17
C LEU A 293 44.72 14.70 -23.27
N GLN A 294 45.98 14.92 -22.87
CA GLN A 294 47.12 15.18 -23.78
C GLN A 294 48.38 14.46 -23.29
N GLY A 295 49.38 14.34 -24.15
CA GLY A 295 50.68 13.72 -23.84
C GLY A 295 50.75 12.22 -24.12
N GLU A 296 51.91 11.63 -23.82
CA GLU A 296 52.24 10.22 -24.16
C GLU A 296 51.39 9.19 -23.39
N ASN A 297 50.95 9.54 -22.17
CA ASN A 297 50.15 8.68 -21.29
C ASN A 297 48.63 8.78 -21.54
N ILE A 298 48.21 9.40 -22.65
CA ILE A 298 46.79 9.61 -22.99
C ILE A 298 45.94 8.32 -22.94
N HIS A 299 46.51 7.19 -23.38
CA HIS A 299 45.84 5.90 -23.40
C HIS A 299 45.59 5.32 -22.00
N ILE A 300 46.51 5.53 -21.05
CA ILE A 300 46.36 5.14 -19.64
C ILE A 300 45.31 6.01 -18.97
N ASN A 301 45.48 7.34 -19.07
CA ASN A 301 44.58 8.29 -18.44
C ASN A 301 43.14 8.16 -18.96
N PHE A 302 42.96 7.83 -20.25
CA PHE A 302 41.64 7.58 -20.84
C PHE A 302 40.91 6.42 -20.16
N VAL A 303 41.56 5.26 -20.04
CA VAL A 303 40.95 4.07 -19.45
C VAL A 303 40.74 4.24 -17.95
N GLU A 304 41.74 4.77 -17.24
CA GLU A 304 41.65 4.97 -15.79
C GLU A 304 40.56 5.99 -15.41
N ASN A 305 40.45 7.11 -16.13
CA ASN A 305 39.40 8.09 -15.88
C ASN A 305 38.01 7.53 -16.18
N LEU A 306 37.85 6.77 -17.27
CA LEU A 306 36.57 6.16 -17.61
C LEU A 306 36.15 5.11 -16.57
N LEU A 307 37.09 4.26 -16.13
CA LEU A 307 36.85 3.30 -15.05
C LEU A 307 36.52 3.99 -13.72
N ALA A 308 37.18 5.11 -13.40
CA ALA A 308 36.88 5.88 -12.21
C ALA A 308 35.46 6.45 -12.24
N VAL A 309 35.03 7.02 -13.37
CA VAL A 309 33.66 7.51 -13.57
C VAL A 309 32.65 6.36 -13.44
N TYR A 310 32.88 5.22 -14.11
CA TYR A 310 32.01 4.06 -14.02
C TYR A 310 31.88 3.55 -12.57
N LYS A 311 32.99 3.35 -11.87
CA LYS A 311 33.00 2.87 -10.48
C LYS A 311 32.28 3.84 -9.54
N LYS A 312 32.54 5.16 -9.68
CA LYS A 312 31.88 6.21 -8.89
C LYS A 312 30.36 6.15 -9.03
N TYR A 313 29.85 6.16 -10.26
CA TYR A 313 28.40 6.20 -10.48
C TYR A 313 27.73 4.83 -10.25
N LYS A 314 28.44 3.72 -10.45
CA LYS A 314 27.97 2.39 -10.02
C LYS A 314 27.76 2.36 -8.51
N GLN A 315 28.71 2.87 -7.73
CA GLN A 315 28.56 2.96 -6.28
C GLN A 315 27.39 3.89 -5.88
N LEU A 316 27.28 5.05 -6.53
CA LEU A 316 26.14 5.96 -6.30
C LEU A 316 24.80 5.27 -6.55
N ILE A 317 24.66 4.52 -7.67
CA ILE A 317 23.44 3.80 -8.03
C ILE A 317 23.14 2.67 -7.03
N GLN A 318 24.17 1.96 -6.57
CA GLN A 318 24.00 0.93 -5.55
C GLN A 318 23.48 1.50 -4.24
N GLU A 319 24.04 2.62 -3.77
CA GLU A 319 23.69 3.24 -2.49
C GLU A 319 22.32 3.95 -2.53
N VAL A 320 22.07 4.75 -3.58
CA VAL A 320 20.93 5.67 -3.65
C VAL A 320 19.72 5.02 -4.31
N PHE A 321 19.94 4.32 -5.41
CA PHE A 321 18.90 3.73 -6.26
C PHE A 321 18.77 2.21 -6.07
N LYS A 322 19.39 1.64 -5.03
CA LYS A 322 19.23 0.23 -4.63
C LYS A 322 19.52 -0.77 -5.76
N SER A 323 20.50 -0.45 -6.63
CA SER A 323 20.85 -1.26 -7.81
C SER A 323 19.70 -1.46 -8.81
N ASP A 324 18.80 -0.48 -8.92
CA ASP A 324 17.69 -0.50 -9.88
C ASP A 324 18.19 -0.63 -11.33
N GLN A 325 17.58 -1.55 -12.08
CA GLN A 325 18.03 -1.92 -13.41
C GLN A 325 17.90 -0.79 -14.43
N ASN A 326 16.96 0.14 -14.24
CA ASN A 326 16.82 1.28 -15.14
C ASN A 326 18.03 2.22 -15.01
N PHE A 327 18.52 2.43 -13.79
CA PHE A 327 19.68 3.26 -13.52
C PHE A 327 20.98 2.57 -13.93
N MET A 328 21.09 1.25 -13.72
CA MET A 328 22.22 0.47 -14.25
C MET A 328 22.28 0.52 -15.79
N GLY A 329 21.14 0.34 -16.46
CA GLY A 329 21.06 0.49 -17.90
C GLY A 329 21.36 1.91 -18.39
N ALA A 330 21.01 2.94 -17.60
CA ALA A 330 21.38 4.32 -17.89
C ALA A 330 22.90 4.57 -17.77
N LEU A 331 23.55 4.00 -16.75
CA LEU A 331 25.02 4.03 -16.61
C LEU A 331 25.69 3.38 -17.82
N ASP A 332 25.26 2.19 -18.22
CA ASP A 332 25.84 1.49 -19.37
C ASP A 332 25.64 2.27 -20.67
N LYS A 333 24.44 2.84 -20.89
CA LYS A 333 24.16 3.72 -22.03
C LYS A 333 25.03 4.98 -22.02
N ALA A 334 25.22 5.61 -20.87
CA ALA A 334 26.07 6.79 -20.72
C ALA A 334 27.53 6.46 -21.05
N CYS A 335 28.10 5.40 -20.47
CA CYS A 335 29.46 4.95 -20.75
C CYS A 335 29.65 4.58 -22.22
N ASN A 336 28.70 3.85 -22.83
CA ASN A 336 28.73 3.56 -24.26
C ASN A 336 28.71 4.83 -25.12
N SER A 337 27.94 5.85 -24.73
CA SER A 337 27.92 7.14 -25.42
C SER A 337 29.24 7.90 -25.28
N VAL A 338 29.93 7.78 -24.14
CA VAL A 338 31.24 8.42 -23.90
C VAL A 338 32.33 7.71 -24.71
N ILE A 339 32.36 6.37 -24.68
CA ILE A 339 33.33 5.56 -25.46
C ILE A 339 33.18 5.83 -26.95
N ASN A 340 31.95 5.93 -27.46
CA ASN A 340 31.69 6.17 -28.88
C ASN A 340 31.67 7.66 -29.26
N HIS A 341 32.04 8.55 -28.33
CA HIS A 341 32.02 9.98 -28.59
C HIS A 341 33.02 10.37 -29.69
N ARG A 342 32.56 11.15 -30.65
CA ARG A 342 33.38 11.69 -31.73
C ARG A 342 33.55 13.20 -31.52
N PRO A 343 34.79 13.68 -31.28
CA PRO A 343 35.08 15.11 -31.20
C PRO A 343 34.66 15.86 -32.48
N ASN A 344 34.44 17.16 -32.40
CA ASN A 344 34.10 18.04 -33.53
C ASN A 344 32.86 17.59 -34.32
N GLN A 345 31.78 17.22 -33.62
CA GLN A 345 30.49 16.84 -34.23
C GLN A 345 30.62 15.73 -35.30
N GLY A 346 31.49 14.75 -35.07
CA GLY A 346 31.62 13.59 -35.96
C GLY A 346 32.56 13.76 -37.15
N ARG A 347 33.23 14.92 -37.28
CA ARG A 347 34.26 15.13 -38.32
C ARG A 347 35.56 14.38 -38.05
N SER A 348 35.82 14.03 -36.78
CA SER A 348 36.99 13.24 -36.37
C SER A 348 36.60 11.77 -36.13
N PRO A 349 37.48 10.80 -36.45
CA PRO A 349 37.24 9.40 -36.15
C PRO A 349 37.21 9.15 -34.64
N CYS A 350 36.49 8.12 -34.21
CA CYS A 350 36.49 7.67 -32.83
C CYS A 350 37.89 7.13 -32.47
N ARG A 351 38.58 7.78 -31.53
CA ARG A 351 39.94 7.40 -31.10
C ARG A 351 39.94 6.33 -30.00
N SER A 352 38.78 6.05 -29.41
CA SER A 352 38.65 5.12 -28.28
C SER A 352 39.17 3.71 -28.59
N PRO A 353 38.92 3.09 -29.77
CA PRO A 353 39.48 1.77 -30.10
C PRO A 353 41.01 1.76 -30.13
N GLU A 354 41.62 2.83 -30.66
CA GLU A 354 43.09 2.95 -30.73
C GLU A 354 43.70 3.12 -29.33
N LEU A 355 43.08 3.94 -28.48
CA LEU A 355 43.53 4.17 -27.10
C LEU A 355 43.40 2.91 -26.25
N LEU A 356 42.30 2.16 -26.41
CA LEU A 356 42.09 0.88 -25.73
C LEU A 356 43.13 -0.16 -26.17
N ALA A 357 43.42 -0.27 -27.47
CA ALA A 357 44.45 -1.18 -27.98
C ALA A 357 45.84 -0.85 -27.40
N LYS A 358 46.23 0.43 -27.41
CA LYS A 358 47.50 0.89 -26.81
C LYS A 358 47.55 0.63 -25.30
N TYR A 359 46.44 0.77 -24.58
CA TYR A 359 46.36 0.45 -23.17
C TYR A 359 46.58 -1.04 -22.89
N CYS A 360 45.88 -1.91 -23.63
CA CYS A 360 46.08 -3.36 -23.53
C CYS A 360 47.54 -3.75 -23.82
N ASP A 361 48.16 -3.19 -24.86
CA ASP A 361 49.58 -3.43 -25.19
C ASP A 361 50.51 -3.03 -24.05
N THR A 362 50.30 -1.85 -23.46
CA THR A 362 51.10 -1.37 -22.33
C THR A 362 50.91 -2.25 -21.10
N LEU A 363 49.68 -2.70 -20.84
CA LEU A 363 49.34 -3.52 -19.68
C LEU A 363 49.92 -4.93 -19.78
N LEU A 364 49.87 -5.55 -20.97
CA LEU A 364 50.52 -6.84 -21.28
C LEU A 364 52.04 -6.75 -21.22
N LYS A 365 52.65 -5.65 -21.70
CA LYS A 365 54.10 -5.43 -21.57
C LYS A 365 54.52 -5.22 -20.10
N LYS A 366 53.68 -4.63 -19.25
CA LYS A 366 53.96 -4.48 -17.81
C LYS A 366 53.75 -5.79 -17.04
N SER A 367 52.77 -6.63 -17.39
CA SER A 367 52.58 -7.94 -16.75
C SER A 367 53.79 -8.86 -16.97
N SER A 368 54.42 -8.78 -18.15
CA SER A 368 55.68 -9.47 -18.44
C SER A 368 56.88 -9.04 -17.57
N LYS A 369 56.72 -7.97 -16.77
CA LYS A 369 57.75 -7.40 -15.87
C LYS A 369 57.39 -7.48 -14.37
N GLY A 370 56.35 -8.21 -13.96
CA GLY A 370 56.15 -8.57 -12.54
C GLY A 370 54.92 -8.00 -11.81
N ILE A 371 53.87 -7.54 -12.51
CA ILE A 371 52.56 -7.25 -11.88
C ILE A 371 51.77 -8.56 -11.73
N SER A 372 51.05 -8.74 -10.62
CA SER A 372 50.26 -9.95 -10.37
C SER A 372 49.20 -10.16 -11.47
N GLU A 373 49.11 -11.37 -12.04
CA GLU A 373 48.08 -11.71 -13.06
C GLU A 373 46.64 -11.41 -12.59
N SER A 374 46.42 -11.39 -11.27
CA SER A 374 45.14 -11.03 -10.64
C SER A 374 44.72 -9.58 -10.85
N GLU A 375 45.65 -8.62 -10.78
CA GLU A 375 45.33 -7.20 -11.01
C GLU A 375 45.03 -6.92 -12.48
N VAL A 376 45.76 -7.60 -13.38
CA VAL A 376 45.56 -7.52 -14.83
C VAL A 376 44.20 -8.09 -15.24
N ARG A 377 43.79 -9.24 -14.68
CA ARG A 377 42.45 -9.80 -14.90
C ARG A 377 41.34 -8.89 -14.38
N ASN A 378 41.49 -8.35 -13.18
CA ASN A 378 40.43 -7.54 -12.58
C ASN A 378 40.16 -6.25 -13.36
N VAL A 379 41.17 -5.66 -14.01
CA VAL A 379 41.01 -4.48 -14.88
C VAL A 379 40.39 -4.83 -16.24
N LEU A 380 40.64 -6.03 -16.76
CA LEU A 380 40.10 -6.49 -18.05
C LEU A 380 38.66 -7.01 -17.97
N ILE A 381 38.21 -7.42 -16.78
CA ILE A 381 36.89 -8.05 -16.55
C ILE A 381 35.90 -7.07 -15.88
N SER A 382 36.38 -5.96 -15.29
CA SER A 382 35.55 -4.89 -14.70
C SER A 382 35.05 -3.91 -15.75
#